data_AF-A0A858BU84-F1
#
_entry.id   AF-A0A858BU84-F1
#
_cell.length_a   1.000
_cell.length_b   1.000
_cell.length_c   1.000
_cell.angle_alpha   90.00
_cell.angle_beta   90.00
_cell.angle_gamma   90.00
#
_symmetry.space_group_name_H-M   'P 1'
#
loop_
_entity.id
_entity.type
_entity.pdbx_description
1 polymer ?
#
loop_
_entity_poly.entity_id
_entity_poly.type
_entity_poly.pdbx_seq_one_letter_code
_entity_poly.pdbx_strand_id
1 'polypeptide(L)'
;MAAGIRKTTFDEFFDNRKALIYKYQKGDLTKKEFIEEHYFFIIRLNLRPFQRIDSFEKGIYNYQYHNAIAKYNTLRARDKKLLEKHPDLVREIENKVKYHYNKKDESIIRLLRYLDFENVEAYYIKSKSEYLNNRLIEIVLLDYEDVILHTINGGIVEELKREGVFEEVRKRSKIDNYVNKKY
;
A
#
# COMPACT_ATOMS: atom_id res chain seq x y z
N MET A 1 -12.82 38.04 -3.20
CA MET A 1 -12.87 36.80 -4.01
C MET A 1 -11.86 35.83 -3.42
N ALA A 2 -12.31 34.68 -2.93
CA ALA A 2 -11.42 33.66 -2.38
C ALA A 2 -10.54 33.11 -3.51
N ALA A 3 -9.22 33.19 -3.37
CA ALA A 3 -8.29 32.53 -4.27
C ALA A 3 -8.54 31.02 -4.18
N GLY A 4 -9.12 30.43 -5.23
CA GLY A 4 -9.31 28.99 -5.30
C GLY A 4 -7.96 28.31 -5.26
N ILE A 5 -7.65 27.62 -4.16
CA ILE A 5 -6.41 26.85 -4.02
C ILE A 5 -6.45 25.77 -5.12
N ARG A 6 -5.50 25.84 -6.05
CA ARG A 6 -5.38 24.88 -7.14
C ARG A 6 -4.88 23.58 -6.54
N LYS A 7 -5.70 22.52 -6.56
CA LYS A 7 -5.31 21.19 -6.07
C LYS A 7 -4.07 20.70 -6.84
N THR A 8 -3.10 20.19 -6.10
CA THR A 8 -1.94 19.50 -6.65
C THR A 8 -2.31 18.08 -7.06
N THR A 9 -1.47 17.43 -7.88
CA THR A 9 -1.64 16.02 -8.24
C THR A 9 -1.59 15.10 -7.02
N PHE A 10 -0.84 15.47 -5.97
CA PHE A 10 -0.82 14.73 -4.71
C PHE A 10 -2.13 14.90 -3.93
N ASP A 11 -2.71 16.10 -3.90
CA ASP A 11 -4.01 16.30 -3.27
C ASP A 11 -5.08 15.42 -3.93
N GLU A 12 -5.12 15.39 -5.27
CA GLU A 12 -6.03 14.50 -6.01
C GLU A 12 -5.80 13.03 -5.65
N PHE A 13 -4.53 12.62 -5.55
CA PHE A 13 -4.17 11.25 -5.20
C PHE A 13 -4.60 10.87 -3.77
N PHE A 14 -4.33 11.70 -2.78
CA PHE A 14 -4.70 11.44 -1.39
C PHE A 14 -6.22 11.51 -1.18
N ASP A 15 -6.89 12.47 -1.81
CA ASP A 15 -8.36 12.60 -1.75
C ASP A 15 -9.06 11.37 -2.35
N ASN A 16 -8.62 10.92 -3.52
CA ASN A 16 -9.16 9.71 -4.13
C ASN A 16 -8.95 8.50 -3.22
N ARG A 17 -7.75 8.37 -2.66
CA ARG A 17 -7.41 7.27 -1.76
C ARG A 17 -8.30 7.24 -0.53
N LYS A 18 -8.48 8.38 0.14
CA LYS A 18 -9.38 8.51 1.30
C LYS A 18 -10.81 8.14 0.92
N ALA A 19 -11.31 8.63 -0.22
CA ALA A 19 -12.65 8.31 -0.71
C ALA A 19 -12.84 6.80 -1.00
N LEU A 20 -11.85 6.13 -1.60
CA LEU A 20 -11.91 4.69 -1.85
C LEU A 20 -11.90 3.88 -0.56
N ILE A 21 -11.08 4.25 0.42
CA ILE A 21 -11.04 3.60 1.73
C ILE A 21 -12.40 3.74 2.42
N TYR A 22 -12.97 4.94 2.42
CA TYR A 22 -14.28 5.20 3.02
C TYR A 22 -15.40 4.35 2.39
N LYS A 23 -15.47 4.31 1.05
CA LYS A 23 -16.47 3.49 0.33
C LYS A 23 -16.31 2.00 0.63
N TYR A 24 -15.07 1.50 0.64
CA TYR A 24 -14.79 0.10 1.01
C TYR A 24 -15.21 -0.20 2.45
N GLN A 25 -14.95 0.71 3.39
CA GLN A 25 -15.33 0.56 4.80
C GLN A 25 -16.85 0.54 5.00
N LYS A 26 -17.60 1.35 4.24
CA LYS A 26 -19.08 1.34 4.26
C LYS A 26 -19.70 0.11 3.62
N GLY A 27 -18.91 -0.70 2.90
CA GLY A 27 -19.41 -1.83 2.13
C GLY A 27 -19.95 -1.45 0.75
N ASP A 28 -19.77 -0.20 0.31
CA ASP A 28 -20.16 0.28 -1.02
C ASP A 28 -19.24 -0.29 -2.12
N LEU A 29 -18.05 -0.77 -1.74
CA LEU A 29 -17.12 -1.47 -2.62
C LEU A 29 -16.74 -2.82 -2.01
N THR A 30 -16.72 -3.84 -2.86
CA THR A 30 -16.04 -5.11 -2.54
C THR A 30 -14.52 -4.92 -2.56
N LYS A 31 -13.79 -5.89 -1.98
CA LYS A 31 -12.32 -5.89 -2.00
C LYS A 31 -11.76 -5.91 -3.43
N LYS A 32 -12.46 -6.58 -4.35
CA LYS A 32 -12.07 -6.65 -5.76
C LYS A 32 -12.21 -5.27 -6.41
N GLU A 33 -13.37 -4.64 -6.27
CA GLU A 33 -13.64 -3.32 -6.84
C GLU A 33 -12.70 -2.26 -6.24
N PHE A 34 -12.43 -2.29 -4.94
CA PHE A 34 -11.45 -1.40 -4.33
C PHE A 34 -10.05 -1.51 -4.97
N ILE A 35 -9.60 -2.73 -5.29
CA ILE A 35 -8.31 -2.96 -5.95
C ILE A 35 -8.33 -2.45 -7.40
N GLU A 36 -9.41 -2.72 -8.12
CA GLU A 36 -9.58 -2.32 -9.53
C GLU A 36 -9.66 -0.79 -9.66
N GLU A 37 -10.51 -0.13 -8.87
CA GLU A 37 -10.66 1.33 -8.86
C GLU A 37 -9.35 2.03 -8.50
N HIS A 38 -8.63 1.54 -7.47
CA HIS A 38 -7.34 2.10 -7.09
C HIS A 38 -6.31 1.92 -8.21
N TYR A 39 -6.28 0.77 -8.89
CA TYR A 39 -5.41 0.55 -10.03
C TYR A 39 -5.73 1.49 -11.20
N PHE A 40 -6.99 1.57 -11.62
CA PHE A 40 -7.38 2.42 -12.75
C PHE A 40 -7.14 3.90 -12.45
N PHE A 41 -7.36 4.33 -11.21
CA PHE A 41 -7.01 5.68 -10.79
C PHE A 41 -5.50 5.96 -10.93
N ILE A 42 -4.64 5.07 -10.41
CA ILE A 42 -3.18 5.18 -10.54
C ILE A 42 -2.74 5.28 -12.01
N ILE A 43 -3.32 4.47 -12.90
CA ILE A 43 -2.99 4.53 -14.33
C ILE A 43 -3.48 5.84 -14.95
N ARG A 44 -4.67 6.31 -14.59
CA ARG A 44 -5.26 7.55 -15.11
C ARG A 44 -4.52 8.81 -14.67
N LEU A 45 -3.93 8.81 -13.47
CA LEU A 45 -3.06 9.90 -13.00
C LEU A 45 -1.87 10.13 -13.94
N ASN A 46 -1.49 9.11 -14.74
CA ASN A 46 -0.40 9.18 -15.72
C ASN A 46 0.94 9.69 -15.12
N LEU A 47 1.14 9.41 -13.83
CA LEU A 47 2.32 9.81 -13.08
C LEU A 47 3.21 8.59 -12.85
N ARG A 48 4.47 8.68 -13.26
CA ARG A 48 5.43 7.58 -13.05
C ARG A 48 6.01 7.65 -11.63
N PRO A 49 6.40 6.50 -11.04
CA PRO A 49 7.13 6.49 -9.77
C PRO A 49 8.37 7.37 -9.83
N PHE A 50 8.62 8.08 -8.73
CA PHE A 50 9.75 8.99 -8.59
C PHE A 50 11.03 8.20 -8.30
N GLN A 51 12.12 8.53 -8.98
CA GLN A 51 13.42 7.89 -8.72
C GLN A 51 13.99 8.30 -7.35
N ARG A 52 13.80 9.56 -6.97
CA ARG A 52 14.19 10.13 -5.68
C ARG A 52 12.95 10.34 -4.81
N ILE A 53 13.03 9.88 -3.56
CA ILE A 53 12.04 10.16 -2.50
C ILE A 53 12.69 11.21 -1.60
N ASP A 54 12.29 12.46 -1.79
CA ASP A 54 12.74 13.66 -1.06
C ASP A 54 11.55 14.40 -0.41
N SER A 55 10.40 13.72 -0.38
CA SER A 55 9.13 14.18 0.18
C SER A 55 8.28 12.97 0.56
N PHE A 56 7.47 13.15 1.59
CA PHE A 56 6.53 12.14 2.07
C PHE A 56 5.58 11.68 0.95
N GLU A 57 5.03 12.63 0.20
CA GLU A 57 4.05 12.39 -0.85
C GLU A 57 4.61 11.49 -1.96
N LYS A 58 5.87 11.72 -2.38
CA LYS A 58 6.54 10.87 -3.36
C LYS A 58 6.76 9.45 -2.84
N GLY A 59 7.14 9.31 -1.57
CA GLY A 59 7.34 8.00 -0.93
C GLY A 59 6.04 7.19 -0.88
N ILE A 60 4.95 7.82 -0.41
CA ILE A 60 3.64 7.17 -0.36
C ILE A 60 3.09 6.89 -1.75
N TYR A 61 3.25 7.82 -2.70
CA TYR A 61 2.82 7.60 -4.08
C TYR A 61 3.52 6.39 -4.68
N ASN A 62 4.85 6.30 -4.59
CA ASN A 62 5.60 5.14 -5.08
C ASN A 62 5.11 3.84 -4.44
N TYR A 63 4.95 3.84 -3.11
CA TYR A 63 4.42 2.69 -2.39
C TYR A 63 3.05 2.26 -2.95
N GLN A 64 2.10 3.19 -3.06
CA GLN A 64 0.74 2.87 -3.52
C GLN A 64 0.70 2.48 -4.99
N TYR A 65 1.49 3.12 -5.85
CA TYR A 65 1.62 2.79 -7.26
C TYR A 65 2.03 1.32 -7.43
N HIS A 66 3.11 0.92 -6.78
CA HIS A 66 3.61 -0.45 -6.88
C HIS A 66 2.65 -1.46 -6.23
N ASN A 67 2.05 -1.12 -5.09
CA ASN A 67 1.07 -1.96 -4.40
C ASN A 67 -0.20 -2.19 -5.25
N ALA A 68 -0.73 -1.13 -5.87
CA ALA A 68 -1.93 -1.19 -6.70
C ALA A 68 -1.72 -2.11 -7.91
N ILE A 69 -0.61 -1.91 -8.63
CA ILE A 69 -0.28 -2.74 -9.80
C ILE A 69 -0.07 -4.20 -9.39
N ALA A 70 0.64 -4.48 -8.31
CA ALA A 70 0.86 -5.85 -7.84
C ALA A 70 -0.47 -6.53 -7.44
N LYS A 71 -1.34 -5.85 -6.70
CA LYS A 71 -2.64 -6.40 -6.28
C LYS A 71 -3.56 -6.66 -7.47
N TYR A 72 -3.67 -5.72 -8.41
CA TYR A 72 -4.50 -5.90 -9.59
C TYR A 72 -4.01 -7.06 -10.47
N ASN A 73 -2.70 -7.13 -10.73
CA ASN A 73 -2.14 -8.24 -11.52
C ASN A 73 -2.22 -9.58 -10.80
N THR A 74 -2.19 -9.61 -9.46
CA THR A 74 -2.46 -10.83 -8.67
C THR A 74 -3.90 -11.32 -8.89
N LEU A 75 -4.89 -10.41 -8.96
CA LEU A 75 -6.27 -10.79 -9.29
C LEU A 75 -6.36 -11.35 -10.71
N ARG A 76 -5.70 -10.72 -11.68
CA ARG A 76 -5.69 -11.16 -13.08
C ARG A 76 -5.04 -12.52 -13.28
N ALA A 77 -3.89 -12.77 -12.64
CA ALA A 77 -3.18 -14.05 -12.73
C ALA A 77 -4.00 -15.23 -12.17
N ARG A 78 -4.99 -14.97 -11.31
CA ARG A 78 -5.89 -15.98 -10.74
C ARG A 78 -7.12 -16.24 -11.59
N ASP A 79 -7.30 -15.54 -12.71
CA ASP A 79 -8.38 -15.83 -13.64
C ASP A 79 -8.15 -17.20 -14.29
N LYS A 80 -9.06 -18.15 -14.02
CA LYS A 80 -8.95 -19.53 -14.51
C LYS A 80 -8.93 -19.61 -16.03
N LYS A 81 -9.75 -18.81 -16.71
CA LYS A 81 -9.83 -18.82 -18.18
C LYS A 81 -8.53 -18.30 -18.78
N LEU A 82 -7.93 -17.29 -18.17
CA LEU A 82 -6.63 -16.76 -18.60
C LEU A 82 -5.53 -17.80 -18.41
N LEU A 83 -5.49 -18.45 -17.25
CA LEU A 83 -4.50 -19.49 -16.93
C LEU A 83 -4.58 -20.68 -17.89
N GLU A 84 -5.80 -21.15 -18.20
CA GLU A 84 -6.02 -22.27 -19.12
C GLU A 84 -5.63 -21.95 -20.56
N LYS A 85 -5.93 -20.73 -21.03
CA LYS A 85 -5.72 -20.35 -22.44
C LYS A 85 -4.32 -19.79 -22.72
N HIS A 86 -3.73 -19.09 -21.77
CA HIS A 86 -2.49 -18.32 -21.96
C HIS A 86 -1.55 -18.44 -20.75
N PRO A 87 -1.04 -19.64 -20.43
CA PRO A 87 -0.20 -19.87 -19.25
C PRO A 87 1.11 -19.06 -19.27
N ASP A 88 1.72 -18.84 -20.44
CA ASP A 88 2.93 -18.01 -20.54
C ASP A 88 2.66 -16.54 -20.23
N LEU A 89 1.52 -16.00 -20.66
CA LEU A 89 1.10 -14.65 -20.29
C LEU A 89 0.87 -14.54 -18.79
N VAL A 90 0.31 -15.57 -18.15
CA VAL A 90 0.18 -15.59 -16.68
C VAL A 90 1.55 -15.55 -16.01
N ARG A 91 2.53 -16.31 -16.51
CA ARG A 91 3.91 -16.27 -15.97
C ARG A 91 4.52 -14.88 -16.08
N GLU A 92 4.30 -14.16 -17.18
CA GLU A 92 4.74 -12.77 -17.33
C GLU A 92 4.06 -11.84 -16.32
N ILE A 93 2.75 -12.00 -16.12
CA ILE A 93 1.99 -11.24 -15.11
C ILE A 93 2.54 -11.52 -13.71
N GLU A 94 2.86 -12.77 -13.38
CA GLU A 94 3.45 -13.13 -12.09
C GLU A 94 4.84 -12.52 -11.87
N ASN A 95 5.68 -12.50 -12.91
CA ASN A 95 6.97 -11.81 -12.86
C ASN A 95 6.79 -10.30 -12.61
N LYS A 96 5.79 -9.69 -13.25
CA LYS A 96 5.42 -8.30 -13.00
C LYS A 96 4.94 -8.08 -11.57
N VAL A 97 4.12 -8.99 -11.02
CA VAL A 97 3.68 -8.95 -9.62
C VAL A 97 4.89 -8.96 -8.67
N LYS A 98 5.84 -9.88 -8.86
CA LYS A 98 7.07 -9.96 -8.06
C LYS A 98 7.88 -8.67 -8.14
N TYR A 99 8.09 -8.14 -9.34
CA TYR A 99 8.79 -6.87 -9.55
C TYR A 99 8.12 -5.72 -8.77
N HIS A 100 6.80 -5.57 -8.88
CA HIS A 100 6.10 -4.50 -8.20
C HIS A 100 6.08 -4.69 -6.67
N TYR A 101 5.99 -5.91 -6.14
CA TYR A 101 6.13 -6.10 -4.69
C TYR A 101 7.54 -5.75 -4.18
N ASN A 102 8.59 -6.09 -4.94
CA ASN A 102 9.95 -5.68 -4.60
C ASN A 102 10.09 -4.16 -4.60
N LYS A 103 9.59 -3.48 -5.64
CA LYS A 103 9.63 -2.01 -5.72
C LYS A 103 8.79 -1.30 -4.66
N LYS A 104 7.67 -1.91 -4.27
CA LYS A 104 6.85 -1.45 -3.14
C LYS A 104 7.68 -1.48 -1.85
N ASP A 105 8.38 -2.59 -1.58
CA ASP A 105 9.23 -2.73 -0.39
C ASP A 105 10.45 -1.79 -0.43
N GLU A 106 11.08 -1.59 -1.60
CA GLU A 106 12.11 -0.54 -1.78
C GLU A 106 11.58 0.86 -1.44
N SER A 107 10.33 1.15 -1.82
CA SER A 107 9.69 2.44 -1.54
C SER A 107 9.44 2.65 -0.05
N ILE A 108 9.10 1.59 0.69
CA ILE A 108 8.95 1.63 2.16
C ILE A 108 10.27 2.08 2.79
N ILE A 109 11.37 1.36 2.51
CA ILE A 109 12.67 1.67 3.13
C ILE A 109 13.14 3.07 2.79
N ARG A 110 13.00 3.49 1.53
CA ARG A 110 13.38 4.85 1.12
C ARG A 110 12.56 5.93 1.81
N LEU A 111 11.26 5.70 2.01
CA LEU A 111 10.41 6.62 2.75
C LEU A 111 10.79 6.65 4.24
N LEU A 112 10.99 5.50 4.87
CA LEU A 112 11.36 5.44 6.29
C LEU A 112 12.69 6.15 6.56
N ARG A 113 13.68 5.96 5.69
CA ARG A 113 14.96 6.69 5.76
C ARG A 113 14.81 8.18 5.50
N TYR A 114 13.89 8.59 4.64
CA TYR A 114 13.61 10.02 4.43
C TYR A 114 12.99 10.68 5.67
N LEU A 115 12.22 9.90 6.44
CA LEU A 115 11.62 10.32 7.71
C LEU A 115 12.54 10.07 8.92
N ASP A 116 13.78 9.64 8.71
CA ASP A 116 14.73 9.26 9.76
C ASP A 116 14.17 8.27 10.79
N PHE A 117 13.19 7.45 10.37
CA PHE A 117 12.41 6.54 11.23
C PHE A 117 11.70 7.24 12.41
N GLU A 118 11.57 8.57 12.40
CA GLU A 118 10.91 9.33 13.45
C GLU A 118 9.40 9.05 13.44
N ASN A 119 8.82 8.94 14.64
CA ASN A 119 7.38 8.73 14.83
C ASN A 119 6.84 7.53 14.05
N VAL A 120 7.61 6.44 13.99
CA VAL A 120 7.21 5.17 13.35
C VAL A 120 6.93 4.10 14.40
N GLU A 121 5.83 3.36 14.21
CA GLU A 121 5.57 2.11 14.93
C GLU A 121 5.43 0.97 13.93
N ALA A 122 6.08 -0.16 14.19
CA ALA A 122 5.90 -1.36 13.39
C ALA A 122 5.68 -2.61 14.23
N TYR A 123 4.80 -3.49 13.79
CA TYR A 123 4.45 -4.72 14.50
C TYR A 123 3.81 -5.76 13.58
N TYR A 124 3.74 -7.01 14.04
CA TYR A 124 3.01 -8.06 13.35
C TYR A 124 1.49 -7.88 13.49
N ILE A 125 0.74 -8.12 12.42
CA ILE A 125 -0.73 -8.09 12.45
C ILE A 125 -1.37 -9.44 12.15
N LYS A 126 -2.53 -9.67 12.76
CA LYS A 126 -3.38 -10.82 12.47
C LYS A 126 -4.04 -10.65 11.09
N SER A 127 -4.08 -11.72 10.30
CA SER A 127 -4.73 -11.72 8.99
C SER A 127 -5.60 -12.95 8.80
N LYS A 128 -6.72 -12.81 8.09
CA LYS A 128 -7.59 -13.94 7.71
C LYS A 128 -6.93 -14.87 6.67
N SER A 129 -5.90 -14.40 5.97
CA SER A 129 -5.18 -15.20 4.98
C SER A 129 -4.16 -16.08 5.69
N GLU A 130 -4.26 -17.40 5.57
CA GLU A 130 -3.29 -18.36 6.14
C GLU A 130 -1.85 -18.01 5.78
N TYR A 131 -1.59 -17.69 4.50
CA TYR A 131 -0.26 -17.30 4.04
C TYR A 131 0.31 -16.03 4.69
N LEU A 132 -0.54 -15.06 5.01
CA LEU A 132 -0.13 -13.76 5.56
C LEU A 132 -0.20 -13.73 7.09
N ASN A 133 -0.93 -14.67 7.68
CA ASN A 133 -1.08 -14.76 9.11
C ASN A 133 0.29 -14.99 9.73
N ASN A 134 0.65 -14.19 10.74
CA ASN A 134 1.96 -14.19 11.39
C ASN A 134 3.15 -13.80 10.49
N ARG A 135 2.91 -13.22 9.30
CA ARG A 135 3.98 -12.74 8.40
C ARG A 135 3.80 -11.30 7.97
N LEU A 136 2.58 -10.80 8.02
CA LEU A 136 2.26 -9.43 7.65
C LEU A 136 2.68 -8.47 8.77
N ILE A 137 3.60 -7.58 8.43
CA ILE A 137 4.00 -6.44 9.24
C ILE A 137 3.18 -5.23 8.82
N GLU A 138 2.68 -4.52 9.81
CA GLU A 138 2.09 -3.21 9.66
C GLU A 138 3.06 -2.16 10.17
N ILE A 139 3.31 -1.13 9.37
CA ILE A 139 4.15 0.02 9.71
C ILE A 139 3.25 1.24 9.67
N VAL A 140 3.24 1.98 10.77
CA VAL A 140 2.37 3.11 11.02
C VAL A 140 3.25 4.34 11.15
N LEU A 141 2.95 5.36 10.36
CA LEU A 141 3.61 6.65 10.44
C LEU A 141 2.72 7.54 11.31
N LEU A 142 3.12 7.82 12.55
CA LEU A 142 2.25 8.43 13.56
C LEU A 142 1.89 9.89 13.23
N ASP A 143 2.74 10.59 12.48
CA ASP A 143 2.47 11.97 12.03
C ASP A 143 1.46 12.04 10.86
N TYR A 144 1.10 10.89 10.28
CA TYR A 144 0.29 10.84 9.06
C TYR A 144 -0.94 9.96 9.25
N GLU A 145 -2.07 10.61 9.50
CA GLU A 145 -3.37 9.94 9.57
C GLU A 145 -3.69 9.22 8.25
N ASP A 146 -4.39 8.09 8.35
CA ASP A 146 -4.82 7.23 7.22
C ASP A 146 -3.70 6.60 6.38
N VAL A 147 -2.44 6.70 6.80
CA VAL A 147 -1.31 6.09 6.10
C VAL A 147 -0.74 4.91 6.88
N ILE A 148 -0.93 3.73 6.28
CA ILE A 148 -0.45 2.48 6.81
C ILE A 148 0.25 1.71 5.69
N LEU A 149 1.46 1.25 5.98
CA LEU A 149 2.27 0.45 5.08
C LEU A 149 2.25 -1.01 5.52
N HIS A 150 2.31 -1.91 4.55
CA HIS A 150 2.37 -3.34 4.79
C HIS A 150 3.49 -4.00 4.02
N THR A 151 4.20 -4.91 4.69
CA THR A 151 5.20 -5.78 4.08
C THR A 151 5.23 -7.17 4.73
N ILE A 152 5.84 -8.13 4.05
CA ILE A 152 6.20 -9.46 4.60
C ILE A 152 7.72 -9.68 4.54
N ASN A 153 8.48 -8.65 4.15
CA ASN A 153 9.90 -8.74 3.89
C ASN A 153 10.68 -8.69 5.21
N GLY A 154 11.33 -9.81 5.55
CA GLY A 154 12.13 -9.94 6.76
C GLY A 154 13.30 -8.94 6.82
N GLY A 155 13.87 -8.55 5.67
CA GLY A 155 14.93 -7.53 5.65
C GLY A 155 14.47 -6.17 6.16
N ILE A 156 13.21 -5.80 5.89
CA ILE A 156 12.61 -4.57 6.42
C ILE A 156 12.41 -4.68 7.94
N VAL A 157 12.02 -5.86 8.44
CA VAL A 157 11.90 -6.11 9.89
C VAL A 157 13.22 -5.90 10.59
N GLU A 158 14.29 -6.47 10.07
CA GLU A 158 15.63 -6.31 10.66
C GLU A 158 16.07 -4.84 10.67
N GLU A 159 15.70 -4.06 9.66
CA GLU A 159 15.95 -2.61 9.65
C GLU A 159 15.12 -1.88 10.71
N LEU A 160 13.82 -2.14 10.80
CA LEU A 160 12.95 -1.55 11.83
C LEU A 160 13.41 -1.91 13.26
N LYS A 161 13.92 -3.12 13.48
CA LYS A 161 14.50 -3.55 14.77
C LYS A 161 15.78 -2.80 15.10
N ARG A 162 16.68 -2.62 14.11
CA ARG A 162 17.93 -1.85 14.31
C ARG A 162 17.66 -0.40 14.69
N GLU A 163 16.64 0.20 14.08
CA GLU A 163 16.22 1.58 14.38
C GLU A 163 15.34 1.68 15.64
N GLY A 164 15.06 0.57 16.32
CA GLY A 164 14.31 0.57 17.59
C GLY A 164 12.80 0.86 17.46
N VAL A 165 12.24 0.84 16.25
CA VAL A 165 10.83 1.17 15.97
C VAL A 165 9.93 -0.06 15.79
N PHE A 166 10.49 -1.26 15.93
CA PHE A 166 9.76 -2.52 15.81
C PHE A 166 9.39 -3.11 17.17
N GLU A 167 8.10 -3.37 17.38
CA GLU A 167 7.60 -4.11 18.53
C GLU A 167 7.38 -5.58 18.18
N GLU A 168 8.00 -6.49 18.93
CA GLU A 168 7.81 -7.95 18.79
C GLU A 168 6.46 -8.45 19.36
N VAL A 169 5.41 -7.66 19.20
CA VAL A 169 4.06 -7.99 19.64
C VAL A 169 3.12 -8.17 18.45
N ARG A 170 2.02 -8.86 18.70
CA ARG A 170 0.96 -9.06 17.71
C ARG A 170 -0.21 -8.15 18.02
N LYS A 171 -0.58 -7.29 17.07
CA LYS A 171 -1.73 -6.39 17.20
C LYS A 171 -2.81 -6.75 16.18
N ARG A 172 -4.03 -6.25 16.42
CA ARG A 172 -5.02 -6.09 15.33
C ARG A 172 -4.55 -4.93 14.45
N SER A 173 -4.91 -4.94 13.17
CA SER A 173 -4.51 -3.84 12.29
C SER A 173 -5.07 -2.53 12.82
N LYS A 174 -4.29 -1.44 12.81
CA LYS A 174 -4.80 -0.10 13.12
C LYS A 174 -5.97 0.25 12.20
N ILE A 175 -6.00 -0.27 10.96
CA ILE A 175 -7.15 -0.12 10.05
C ILE A 175 -8.44 -0.69 10.68
N ASP A 176 -8.37 -1.81 11.41
CA ASP A 176 -9.54 -2.39 12.09
C ASP A 176 -10.11 -1.46 13.18
N ASN A 177 -9.29 -0.57 13.74
CA ASN A 177 -9.72 0.44 14.71
C ASN A 177 -10.20 1.74 14.03
N TYR A 178 -9.58 2.14 12.90
CA TYR A 178 -10.09 3.23 12.05
C TYR A 178 -11.53 2.95 11.58
N VAL A 179 -11.87 1.66 11.36
CA VAL A 179 -13.23 1.20 11.00
C VAL A 179 -14.28 1.47 12.08
N ASN A 180 -13.88 1.62 13.36
CA ASN A 180 -14.80 1.76 14.49
C ASN A 180 -14.86 3.16 15.09
N LYS A 181 -14.07 4.13 14.60
CA LYS A 181 -14.25 5.53 14.99
C LYS A 181 -15.45 6.09 14.23
N LYS A 182 -16.57 6.29 14.93
CA LYS A 182 -17.69 7.10 14.42
C LYS A 182 -17.16 8.49 14.10
N TYR A 183 -17.39 8.94 12.86
CA TYR A 183 -17.39 10.37 12.53
C TYR A 183 -18.65 11.00 13.12
#